data_AF-A0AAE3XSB8-F1
#
_entry.id   AF-A0AAE3XSB8-F1
#
_cell.length_a   1.000
_cell.length_b   1.000
_cell.length_c   1.000
_cell.angle_alpha   90.00
_cell.angle_beta   90.00
_cell.angle_gamma   90.00
#
_symmetry.space_group_name_H-M   'P 1'
#
loop_
_entity.id
_entity.type
_entity.pdbx_description
1 polymer ?
#
loop_
_entity_poly.entity_id
_entity_poly.type
_entity_poly.pdbx_seq_one_letter_code
_entity_poly.pdbx_strand_id
1 'polypeptide(L)'
;MTIGLATFLGGPLAAGYLIGENFKALNKPNEARNSLIIGIIATILLFTGIFMIPENLIDKIPRQLIPVIYTIIARGIVEWKQGDVLKMHKENGNSFFSGWKAAGIGLISLVIISAGLFGFAFFGIDDELYDKYDTELIVFSKNETETLVFYDLLNTESNKSLINKLETTIIPKWKENIEIINRTNEFDNLPSELIQQNKLLLKYSELRIKAFELIQKAIKEDTDKYSLEIDRVHKEIDEILEKLN
;
A
#
# COMPACT_ATOMS: atom_id res chain seq x y z
N MET A 1 -28.28 -5.72 22.89
CA MET A 1 -27.82 -6.64 21.81
C MET A 1 -27.69 -5.91 20.48
N THR A 2 -28.67 -5.09 20.09
CA THR A 2 -28.73 -4.38 18.79
C THR A 2 -27.61 -3.37 18.55
N ILE A 3 -27.18 -2.61 19.58
CA ILE A 3 -26.06 -1.66 19.46
C ILE A 3 -24.77 -2.37 19.10
N GLY A 4 -24.50 -3.56 19.67
CA GLY A 4 -23.29 -4.32 19.38
C GLY A 4 -23.17 -4.73 17.92
N LEU A 5 -24.28 -5.11 17.28
CA LEU A 5 -24.28 -5.51 15.86
C LEU A 5 -23.97 -4.32 14.94
N ALA A 6 -24.62 -3.18 15.19
CA ALA A 6 -24.39 -1.96 14.40
C ALA A 6 -22.98 -1.41 14.59
N THR A 7 -22.49 -1.40 15.84
CA THR A 7 -21.13 -0.98 16.16
C THR A 7 -20.11 -1.89 15.50
N PHE A 8 -20.26 -3.22 15.61
CA PHE A 8 -19.34 -4.17 14.99
C PHE A 8 -19.24 -4.01 13.46
N LEU A 9 -20.33 -3.60 12.80
CA LEU A 9 -20.37 -3.37 11.36
C LEU A 9 -19.90 -1.96 10.94
N GLY A 10 -20.36 -0.93 11.65
CA GLY A 10 -20.19 0.49 11.27
C GLY A 10 -19.21 1.28 12.14
N GLY A 11 -18.52 0.62 13.06
CA GLY A 11 -17.49 1.21 13.91
C GLY A 11 -18.00 2.18 15.00
N PRO A 12 -17.08 2.98 15.59
CA PRO A 12 -17.40 3.95 16.64
C PRO A 12 -18.40 5.04 16.20
N LEU A 13 -18.47 5.37 14.91
CA LEU A 13 -19.46 6.30 14.36
C LEU A 13 -20.89 5.78 14.55
N ALA A 14 -21.14 4.53 14.16
CA ALA A 14 -22.45 3.88 14.36
C ALA A 14 -22.80 3.77 15.85
N ALA A 15 -21.80 3.48 16.70
CA ALA A 15 -21.98 3.47 18.16
C ALA A 15 -22.41 4.84 18.71
N GLY A 16 -21.69 5.90 18.34
CA GLY A 16 -21.98 7.26 18.81
C GLY A 16 -23.36 7.75 18.40
N TYR A 17 -23.78 7.44 17.16
CA TYR A 17 -25.13 7.74 16.69
C TYR A 17 -26.20 7.00 17.51
N LEU A 18 -26.08 5.68 17.68
CA LEU A 18 -27.08 4.88 18.40
C LEU A 18 -27.17 5.21 19.89
N ILE A 19 -26.04 5.44 20.55
CA ILE A 19 -26.00 5.93 21.93
C ILE A 19 -26.69 7.29 22.02
N GLY A 20 -26.49 8.14 21.00
CA GLY A 20 -27.15 9.43 20.89
C GLY A 20 -28.67 9.33 20.74
N GLU A 21 -29.17 8.41 19.90
CA GLU A 21 -30.60 8.15 19.76
C GLU A 21 -31.25 7.70 21.07
N ASN A 22 -30.55 6.88 21.86
CA ASN A 22 -31.02 6.55 23.21
C ASN A 22 -31.12 7.80 24.09
N PHE A 23 -30.11 8.67 24.09
CA PHE A 23 -30.18 9.92 24.87
C PHE A 23 -31.29 10.86 24.40
N LYS A 24 -31.58 10.93 23.09
CA LYS A 24 -32.73 11.69 22.59
C LYS A 24 -34.05 11.15 23.12
N ALA A 25 -34.21 9.82 23.15
CA ALA A 25 -35.39 9.17 23.72
C ALA A 25 -35.55 9.44 25.24
N LEU A 26 -34.44 9.78 25.92
CA LEU A 26 -34.43 10.18 27.33
C LEU A 26 -34.56 11.70 27.54
N ASN A 27 -34.91 12.48 26.50
CA ASN A 27 -34.96 13.93 26.54
C ASN A 27 -33.62 14.59 26.96
N LYS A 28 -32.50 13.99 26.56
CA LYS A 28 -31.12 14.45 26.82
C LYS A 28 -30.39 14.83 25.51
N PRO A 29 -30.79 15.94 24.84
CA PRO A 29 -30.28 16.28 23.52
C PRO A 29 -28.80 16.67 23.49
N ASN A 30 -28.28 17.24 24.58
CA ASN A 30 -26.86 17.62 24.69
C ASN A 30 -25.97 16.38 24.73
N GLU A 31 -26.34 15.39 25.54
CA GLU A 31 -25.67 14.10 25.64
C GLU A 31 -25.78 13.31 24.34
N ALA A 32 -26.90 13.44 23.63
CA ALA A 32 -27.06 12.86 22.31
C ALA A 32 -26.05 13.42 21.30
N ARG A 33 -25.94 14.75 21.23
CA ARG A 33 -24.96 15.44 20.36
C ARG A 33 -23.53 15.06 20.74
N ASN A 34 -23.22 15.05 22.03
CA ASN A 34 -21.89 14.69 22.53
C ASN A 34 -21.53 13.25 22.16
N SER A 35 -22.48 12.32 22.21
CA SER A 35 -22.27 10.92 21.83
C SER A 35 -21.88 10.77 20.36
N LEU A 36 -22.54 11.52 19.46
CA LEU A 36 -22.20 11.52 18.05
C LEU A 36 -20.81 12.13 17.79
N ILE A 37 -20.49 13.27 18.42
CA ILE A 37 -19.17 13.92 18.30
C ILE A 37 -18.07 12.98 18.78
N ILE A 38 -18.26 12.33 19.93
CA ILE A 38 -17.30 11.35 20.45
C ILE A 38 -17.13 10.18 19.46
N GLY A 39 -18.22 9.68 18.87
CA GLY A 39 -18.16 8.64 17.85
C GLY A 39 -17.36 9.03 16.61
N ILE A 40 -17.53 10.27 16.12
CA ILE A 40 -16.76 10.83 15.00
C ILE A 40 -15.28 10.93 15.37
N ILE A 41 -14.96 11.55 16.51
CA ILE A 41 -13.57 11.71 16.96
C ILE A 41 -12.89 10.35 17.16
N ALA A 42 -13.58 9.40 17.80
CA ALA A 42 -13.07 8.05 18.00
C ALA A 42 -12.83 7.32 16.68
N THR A 43 -13.67 7.55 15.67
CA THR A 43 -13.48 6.98 14.33
C THR A 43 -12.24 7.57 13.67
N ILE A 44 -12.06 8.89 13.72
CA ILE A 44 -10.87 9.55 13.17
C ILE A 44 -9.61 9.03 13.86
N LEU A 45 -9.57 9.06 15.19
CA LEU A 45 -8.42 8.57 15.97
C LEU A 45 -8.11 7.10 15.71
N LEU A 46 -9.15 6.27 15.53
CA LEU A 46 -8.98 4.86 15.19
C LEU A 46 -8.27 4.69 13.85
N PHE A 47 -8.74 5.36 12.79
CA PHE A 47 -8.12 5.25 11.47
C PHE A 47 -6.75 5.90 11.40
N THR A 48 -6.55 7.06 12.04
CA THR A 48 -5.21 7.66 12.19
C THR A 48 -4.25 6.69 12.89
N GLY A 49 -4.69 6.06 13.98
CA GLY A 49 -3.90 5.06 14.68
C GLY A 49 -3.58 3.85 13.81
N ILE A 50 -4.54 3.36 13.02
CA ILE A 50 -4.33 2.25 12.08
C ILE A 50 -3.30 2.63 11.01
N PHE A 51 -3.40 3.81 10.40
CA PHE A 51 -2.47 4.27 9.37
C PHE A 51 -1.05 4.52 9.88
N MET A 52 -0.88 4.75 11.19
CA MET A 52 0.44 4.86 11.81
C MET A 52 1.10 3.51 12.12
N ILE A 53 0.37 2.38 12.00
CA ILE A 53 0.91 1.05 12.27
C ILE A 53 1.69 0.58 11.03
N PRO A 54 2.99 0.23 11.17
CA PRO A 54 3.78 -0.39 10.11
C PRO A 54 3.14 -1.67 9.55
N GLU A 55 3.25 -1.90 8.25
CA GLU A 55 2.61 -3.04 7.56
C GLU A 55 3.04 -4.40 8.12
N ASN A 56 4.31 -4.55 8.47
CA ASN A 56 4.83 -5.79 9.08
C ASN A 56 4.21 -6.12 10.46
N LEU A 57 3.56 -5.14 11.10
CA LEU A 57 2.82 -5.30 12.35
C LEU A 57 1.33 -5.47 12.11
N ILE A 58 0.74 -4.77 11.13
CA ILE A 58 -0.72 -4.84 10.88
C ILE A 58 -1.15 -6.25 10.50
N ASP A 59 -0.35 -6.97 9.71
CA ASP A 59 -0.64 -8.33 9.27
C ASP A 59 -0.70 -9.36 10.41
N LYS A 60 -0.07 -9.04 11.54
CA LYS A 60 -0.08 -9.90 12.73
C LYS A 60 -1.30 -9.68 13.62
N ILE A 61 -2.04 -8.60 13.40
CA ILE A 61 -3.21 -8.26 14.21
C ILE A 61 -4.43 -9.02 13.66
N PRO A 62 -5.12 -9.83 14.49
CA PRO A 62 -6.33 -10.52 14.06
C PRO A 62 -7.39 -9.51 13.59
N ARG A 63 -7.94 -9.71 12.37
CA ARG A 63 -8.91 -8.79 11.74
C ARG A 63 -10.12 -8.43 12.61
N GLN A 64 -10.53 -9.33 13.51
CA GLN A 64 -11.68 -9.14 14.39
C GLN A 64 -11.33 -8.40 15.70
N LEU A 65 -10.04 -8.27 16.05
CA LEU A 65 -9.62 -7.74 17.35
C LEU A 65 -10.08 -6.29 17.53
N ILE A 66 -9.80 -5.43 16.55
CA ILE A 66 -10.20 -4.02 16.57
C ILE A 66 -11.75 -3.89 16.67
N PRO A 67 -12.53 -4.56 15.79
CA PRO A 67 -13.99 -4.61 15.93
C PRO A 67 -14.53 -5.03 17.28
N VAL A 68 -13.96 -6.09 17.85
CA VAL A 68 -14.37 -6.60 19.16
C VAL A 68 -14.09 -5.57 20.25
N ILE A 69 -12.89 -4.96 20.25
CA ILE A 69 -12.49 -3.99 21.27
C ILE A 69 -13.44 -2.79 21.30
N TYR A 70 -13.65 -2.10 20.17
CA TYR A 70 -14.51 -0.92 20.20
C TYR A 70 -15.98 -1.30 20.47
N THR A 71 -16.41 -2.51 20.11
CA THR A 71 -17.77 -3.00 20.40
C THR A 71 -17.96 -3.24 21.89
N ILE A 72 -16.97 -3.83 22.57
CA ILE A 72 -16.97 -4.01 24.03
C ILE A 72 -17.01 -2.65 24.72
N ILE A 73 -16.18 -1.70 24.29
CA ILE A 73 -16.15 -0.33 24.84
C ILE A 73 -17.52 0.33 24.69
N ALA A 74 -18.11 0.31 23.49
CA ALA A 74 -19.43 0.90 23.24
C ALA A 74 -20.52 0.26 24.11
N ARG A 75 -20.52 -1.06 24.26
CA ARG A 75 -21.46 -1.77 25.14
C ARG A 75 -21.25 -1.39 26.61
N GLY A 76 -20.01 -1.27 27.06
CA GLY A 76 -19.68 -0.81 28.41
C GLY A 76 -20.20 0.60 28.69
N ILE A 77 -20.05 1.52 27.73
CA ILE A 77 -20.58 2.90 27.83
C ILE A 77 -22.11 2.90 27.95
N VAL A 78 -22.80 2.09 27.15
CA VAL A 78 -24.27 1.96 27.21
C VAL A 78 -24.71 1.42 28.56
N GLU A 79 -24.11 0.32 29.03
CA GLU A 79 -24.48 -0.26 30.33
C GLU A 79 -24.24 0.74 31.46
N TRP A 80 -23.09 1.44 31.44
CA TRP A 80 -22.73 2.40 32.47
C TRP A 80 -23.66 3.63 32.50
N LYS A 81 -24.04 4.19 31.35
CA LYS A 81 -24.82 5.44 31.30
C LYS A 81 -26.33 5.26 31.16
N GLN A 82 -26.77 4.16 30.58
CA GLN A 82 -28.16 3.94 30.15
C GLN A 82 -28.74 2.63 30.70
N GLY A 83 -27.93 1.77 31.35
CA GLY A 83 -28.32 0.42 31.76
C GLY A 83 -29.60 0.36 32.61
N ASP A 84 -29.70 1.18 33.65
CA ASP A 84 -30.86 1.16 34.56
C ASP A 84 -32.16 1.54 33.84
N VAL A 85 -32.10 2.56 32.98
CA VAL A 85 -33.27 3.00 32.21
C VAL A 85 -33.67 1.97 31.16
N LEU A 86 -32.70 1.33 30.50
CA LEU A 86 -32.98 0.26 29.55
C LEU A 86 -33.58 -0.98 30.22
N LYS A 87 -33.18 -1.30 31.47
CA LYS A 87 -33.79 -2.38 32.27
C LYS A 87 -35.24 -2.07 32.59
N MET A 88 -35.53 -0.89 33.12
CA MET A 88 -36.91 -0.45 33.39
C MET A 88 -37.77 -0.43 32.11
N HIS A 89 -37.23 0.04 30.98
CA HIS A 89 -37.93 0.03 29.70
C HIS A 89 -38.33 -1.37 29.28
N LYS A 90 -37.45 -2.36 29.51
CA LYS A 90 -37.71 -3.77 29.22
C LYS A 90 -38.72 -4.38 30.19
N GLU A 91 -38.63 -4.08 31.49
CA GLU A 91 -39.54 -4.59 32.53
C GLU A 91 -40.97 -4.08 32.32
N ASN A 92 -41.13 -2.85 31.84
CA ASN A 92 -42.43 -2.27 31.47
C ASN A 92 -43.00 -2.82 30.15
N GLY A 93 -42.34 -3.79 29.51
CA GLY A 93 -42.81 -4.41 28.27
C GLY A 93 -42.69 -3.52 27.03
N ASN A 94 -41.94 -2.42 27.10
CA ASN A 94 -41.79 -1.53 25.96
C ASN A 94 -40.91 -2.17 24.87
N SER A 95 -41.23 -1.89 23.61
CA SER A 95 -40.46 -2.37 22.47
C SER A 95 -39.12 -1.63 22.32
N PHE A 96 -38.09 -2.36 21.90
CA PHE A 96 -36.81 -1.80 21.46
C PHE A 96 -36.78 -1.67 19.93
N PHE A 97 -35.88 -0.83 19.42
CA PHE A 97 -35.57 -0.83 17.99
C PHE A 97 -35.08 -2.21 17.53
N SER A 98 -35.48 -2.60 16.31
CA SER A 98 -35.13 -3.90 15.74
C SER A 98 -33.65 -4.00 15.36
N GLY A 99 -33.12 -5.22 15.36
CA GLY A 99 -31.75 -5.50 14.90
C GLY A 99 -31.50 -5.07 13.46
N TRP A 100 -32.50 -5.16 12.58
CA TRP A 100 -32.40 -4.70 11.19
C TRP A 100 -32.21 -3.20 11.04
N LYS A 101 -32.89 -2.39 11.86
CA LYS A 101 -32.66 -0.94 11.89
C LYS A 101 -31.23 -0.63 12.32
N ALA A 102 -30.75 -1.33 13.36
CA ALA A 102 -29.38 -1.18 13.85
C ALA A 102 -28.34 -1.58 12.77
N ALA A 103 -28.55 -2.71 12.09
CA ALA A 103 -27.71 -3.16 10.99
C ALA A 103 -27.68 -2.13 9.84
N GLY A 104 -28.83 -1.58 9.46
CA GLY A 104 -28.92 -0.52 8.44
C GLY A 104 -28.13 0.74 8.81
N ILE A 105 -28.17 1.17 10.08
CA ILE A 105 -27.37 2.29 10.58
C ILE A 105 -25.87 1.97 10.51
N GLY A 106 -25.49 0.75 10.88
CA GLY A 106 -24.12 0.26 10.73
C GLY A 106 -23.64 0.33 9.28
N LEU A 107 -24.46 -0.11 8.33
CA LEU A 107 -24.17 -0.04 6.90
C LEU A 107 -24.03 1.40 6.40
N ILE A 108 -24.90 2.32 6.82
CA ILE A 108 -24.79 3.74 6.44
C ILE A 108 -23.48 4.33 6.96
N SER A 109 -23.12 4.02 8.21
CA SER A 109 -21.86 4.48 8.80
C SER A 109 -20.65 3.91 8.06
N LEU A 110 -20.71 2.64 7.66
CA LEU A 110 -19.69 2.01 6.81
C LEU A 110 -19.55 2.76 5.48
N VAL A 111 -20.64 3.07 4.79
CA VAL A 111 -20.60 3.83 3.53
C VAL A 111 -19.97 5.22 3.71
N ILE A 112 -20.31 5.94 4.78
CA ILE A 112 -19.74 7.26 5.08
C ILE A 112 -18.23 7.15 5.32
N ILE A 113 -17.80 6.15 6.11
CA ILE A 113 -16.39 5.90 6.38
C ILE A 113 -15.65 5.53 5.10
N SER A 114 -16.19 4.59 4.31
CA SER A 114 -15.61 4.18 3.03
C SER A 114 -15.48 5.34 2.05
N ALA A 115 -16.48 6.22 1.95
CA ALA A 115 -16.41 7.41 1.10
C ALA A 115 -15.31 8.39 1.58
N GLY A 116 -15.17 8.59 2.88
CA GLY A 116 -14.10 9.41 3.46
C GLY A 116 -12.71 8.84 3.20
N LEU A 117 -12.53 7.53 3.38
CA LEU A 117 -11.28 6.84 3.08
C LEU A 117 -10.94 6.88 1.59
N PHE A 118 -11.93 6.68 0.72
CA PHE A 118 -11.74 6.79 -0.73
C PHE A 118 -11.33 8.21 -1.13
N GLY A 119 -11.99 9.24 -0.59
CA GLY A 119 -11.62 10.63 -0.83
C GLY A 119 -10.18 10.93 -0.37
N PHE A 120 -9.79 10.41 0.80
CA PHE A 120 -8.42 10.53 1.27
C PHE A 120 -7.41 9.81 0.36
N ALA A 121 -7.69 8.59 -0.07
CA ALA A 121 -6.79 7.84 -0.94
C ALA A 121 -6.64 8.45 -2.34
N PHE A 122 -7.75 8.93 -2.92
CA PHE A 122 -7.76 9.46 -4.28
C PHE A 122 -7.23 10.89 -4.38
N PHE A 123 -7.40 11.71 -3.33
CA PHE A 123 -6.98 13.13 -3.34
C PHE A 123 -5.82 13.45 -2.39
N GLY A 124 -5.38 12.51 -1.55
CA GLY A 124 -4.48 12.76 -0.41
C GLY A 124 -3.10 12.11 -0.49
N ILE A 125 -2.73 11.48 -1.60
CA ILE A 125 -1.38 10.95 -1.85
C ILE A 125 -0.80 11.74 -3.02
N ASP A 126 0.35 12.41 -2.80
CA ASP A 126 1.03 13.27 -3.76
C ASP A 126 1.30 12.52 -5.08
N ASP A 127 0.49 12.82 -6.09
CA ASP A 127 0.69 12.45 -7.50
C ASP A 127 2.13 12.83 -7.94
N GLU A 128 2.66 13.92 -7.39
CA GLU A 128 3.99 14.42 -7.70
C GLU A 128 5.14 13.43 -7.41
N LEU A 129 5.05 12.60 -6.35
CA LEU A 129 6.10 11.61 -6.06
C LEU A 129 6.10 10.50 -7.12
N TYR A 130 4.92 9.95 -7.42
CA TYR A 130 4.77 8.90 -8.42
C TYR A 130 5.08 9.42 -9.82
N ASP A 131 4.64 10.63 -10.17
CA ASP A 131 4.97 11.29 -11.43
C ASP A 131 6.49 11.47 -11.62
N LYS A 132 7.20 11.92 -10.57
CA LYS A 132 8.67 12.04 -10.59
C LYS A 132 9.34 10.69 -10.76
N TYR A 133 8.87 9.68 -10.03
CA TYR A 133 9.41 8.33 -10.12
C TYR A 133 9.20 7.75 -11.53
N ASP A 134 7.97 7.81 -12.06
CA ASP A 134 7.62 7.30 -13.38
C ASP A 134 8.41 8.01 -14.49
N THR A 135 8.63 9.32 -14.37
CA THR A 135 9.46 10.09 -15.32
C THR A 135 10.88 9.53 -15.42
N GLU A 136 11.50 9.20 -14.29
CA GLU A 136 12.84 8.61 -14.24
C GLU A 136 12.84 7.18 -14.82
N LEU A 137 11.81 6.39 -14.52
CA LEU A 137 11.68 5.00 -14.99
C LEU A 137 11.40 4.90 -16.50
N ILE A 138 10.78 5.91 -17.10
CA ILE A 138 10.66 6.02 -18.57
C ILE A 138 12.06 6.08 -19.22
N VAL A 139 12.99 6.85 -18.65
CA VAL A 139 14.36 6.93 -19.16
C VAL A 139 15.07 5.58 -18.98
N PHE A 140 14.88 4.93 -17.83
CA PHE A 140 15.43 3.59 -17.57
C PHE A 140 14.99 2.58 -18.64
N SER A 141 13.68 2.50 -18.91
CA SER A 141 13.09 1.56 -19.85
C SER A 141 13.51 1.85 -21.30
N LYS A 142 13.64 3.13 -21.66
CA LYS A 142 14.19 3.53 -22.96
C LYS A 142 15.63 3.05 -23.13
N ASN A 143 16.48 3.26 -22.12
CA ASN A 143 17.87 2.80 -22.12
C ASN A 143 17.97 1.27 -22.25
N GLU A 144 17.13 0.54 -21.52
CA GLU A 144 17.04 -0.92 -21.65
C GLU A 144 16.69 -1.31 -23.09
N THR A 145 15.58 -0.79 -23.62
CA THR A 145 15.10 -1.12 -24.97
C THR A 145 16.16 -0.83 -26.04
N GLU A 146 16.79 0.34 -25.99
CA GLU A 146 17.81 0.77 -26.95
C GLU A 146 19.12 -0.01 -26.84
N THR A 147 19.40 -0.66 -25.72
CA THR A 147 20.65 -1.42 -25.54
C THR A 147 20.49 -2.91 -25.78
N LEU A 148 19.32 -3.49 -25.50
CA LEU A 148 19.09 -4.92 -25.70
C LEU A 148 19.05 -5.34 -27.17
N VAL A 149 18.77 -4.41 -28.09
CA VAL A 149 18.93 -4.65 -29.55
C VAL A 149 20.37 -5.02 -29.94
N PHE A 150 21.36 -4.80 -29.04
CA PHE A 150 22.74 -5.22 -29.27
C PHE A 150 22.89 -6.71 -29.57
N TYR A 151 22.07 -7.58 -28.97
CA TYR A 151 22.16 -9.01 -29.22
C TYR A 151 21.90 -9.37 -30.69
N ASP A 152 21.05 -8.60 -31.39
CA ASP A 152 20.79 -8.78 -32.82
C ASP A 152 21.99 -8.37 -33.69
N LEU A 153 22.88 -7.53 -33.16
CA LEU A 153 24.06 -7.02 -33.86
C LEU A 153 25.25 -7.99 -33.83
N LEU A 154 25.27 -8.94 -32.88
CA LEU A 154 26.41 -9.84 -32.64
C LEU A 154 26.84 -10.63 -33.88
N ASN A 155 25.89 -10.99 -34.75
CA ASN A 155 26.15 -11.79 -35.95
C ASN A 155 26.25 -10.95 -37.24
N THR A 156 26.01 -9.64 -37.17
CA THR A 156 25.88 -8.78 -38.35
C THR A 156 26.93 -7.67 -38.44
N GLU A 157 27.48 -7.24 -37.30
CA GLU A 157 28.50 -6.19 -37.25
C GLU A 157 29.90 -6.72 -36.97
N SER A 158 30.92 -5.96 -37.38
CA SER A 158 32.32 -6.29 -37.07
C SER A 158 32.64 -6.16 -35.57
N ASN A 159 33.58 -6.97 -35.06
CA ASN A 159 34.08 -6.92 -33.68
C ASN A 159 34.46 -5.50 -33.24
N LYS A 160 35.11 -4.72 -34.11
CA LYS A 160 35.48 -3.32 -33.82
C LYS A 160 34.26 -2.41 -33.62
N SER A 161 33.21 -2.58 -34.43
CA SER A 161 31.95 -1.85 -34.28
C SER A 161 31.26 -2.22 -32.98
N LEU A 162 31.18 -3.52 -32.68
CA LEU A 162 30.56 -4.04 -31.45
C LEU A 162 31.27 -3.50 -30.20
N ILE A 163 32.61 -3.54 -30.15
CA ILE A 163 33.39 -2.98 -29.04
C ILE A 163 33.12 -1.49 -28.89
N ASN A 164 33.14 -0.73 -29.98
CA ASN A 164 32.88 0.71 -29.94
C ASN A 164 31.47 1.01 -29.40
N LYS A 165 30.43 0.27 -29.82
CA LYS A 165 29.06 0.42 -29.30
C LYS A 165 28.95 0.09 -27.82
N LEU A 166 29.62 -0.98 -27.38
CA LEU A 166 29.68 -1.37 -25.97
C LEU A 166 30.28 -0.26 -25.10
N GLU A 167 31.38 0.34 -25.53
CA GLU A 167 32.12 1.35 -24.78
C GLU A 167 31.44 2.72 -24.77
N THR A 168 30.86 3.14 -25.91
CA THR A 168 30.34 4.51 -26.09
C THR A 168 28.86 4.66 -25.79
N THR A 169 28.08 3.58 -25.87
CA THR A 169 26.61 3.66 -25.79
C THR A 169 26.04 2.69 -24.77
N ILE A 170 26.31 1.39 -24.90
CA ILE A 170 25.58 0.36 -24.15
C ILE A 170 25.92 0.38 -22.67
N ILE A 171 27.20 0.20 -22.31
CA ILE A 171 27.62 0.19 -20.91
C ILE A 171 27.32 1.55 -20.23
N PRO A 172 27.58 2.71 -20.88
CA PRO A 172 27.18 4.00 -20.33
C PRO A 172 25.69 4.13 -20.00
N LYS A 173 24.78 3.67 -20.88
CA LYS A 173 23.33 3.70 -20.63
C LYS A 173 22.90 2.84 -19.43
N TRP A 174 23.54 1.68 -19.24
CA TRP A 174 23.26 0.87 -18.05
C TRP A 174 23.82 1.49 -16.76
N LYS A 175 24.94 2.23 -16.85
CA LYS A 175 25.44 3.03 -15.72
C LYS A 175 24.50 4.19 -15.39
N GLU A 176 23.95 4.85 -16.41
CA GLU A 176 22.90 5.86 -16.22
C GLU A 176 21.66 5.26 -15.53
N ASN A 177 21.27 4.04 -15.90
CA ASN A 177 20.18 3.32 -15.22
C ASN A 177 20.46 3.07 -13.73
N ILE A 178 21.71 2.73 -13.36
CA ILE A 178 22.11 2.65 -11.95
C ILE A 178 21.96 4.00 -11.25
N GLU A 179 22.41 5.09 -11.88
CA GLU A 179 22.27 6.43 -11.32
C GLU A 179 20.81 6.88 -11.19
N ILE A 180 19.93 6.51 -12.13
CA ILE A 180 18.49 6.71 -12.03
C ILE A 180 17.93 6.05 -10.77
N ILE A 181 18.27 4.78 -10.53
CA ILE A 181 17.79 4.06 -9.35
C ILE A 181 18.36 4.66 -8.05
N ASN A 182 19.62 5.09 -8.05
CA ASN A 182 20.22 5.77 -6.91
C ASN A 182 19.49 7.09 -6.60
N ARG A 183 19.21 7.92 -7.60
CA ARG A 183 18.44 9.17 -7.43
C ARG A 183 17.02 8.92 -6.92
N THR A 184 16.31 7.95 -7.48
CA THR A 184 14.93 7.66 -7.05
C THR A 184 14.88 7.16 -5.60
N ASN A 185 15.90 6.43 -5.12
CA ASN A 185 16.01 6.04 -3.72
C ASN A 185 16.17 7.22 -2.74
N GLU A 186 16.55 8.40 -3.23
CA GLU A 186 16.67 9.63 -2.43
C GLU A 186 15.35 10.40 -2.31
N PHE A 187 14.27 9.95 -2.95
CA PHE A 187 12.98 10.62 -2.86
C PHE A 187 12.35 10.49 -1.47
N ASP A 188 11.86 11.61 -0.93
CA ASP A 188 11.17 11.66 0.36
C ASP A 188 9.90 10.81 0.34
N ASN A 189 9.67 10.04 1.41
CA ASN A 189 8.50 9.18 1.58
C ASN A 189 8.30 8.12 0.47
N LEU A 190 9.38 7.65 -0.16
CA LEU A 190 9.28 6.57 -1.15
C LEU A 190 8.65 5.30 -0.53
N PRO A 191 7.54 4.78 -1.11
CA PRO A 191 6.89 3.56 -0.63
C PRO A 191 7.84 2.36 -0.56
N SER A 192 7.56 1.45 0.38
CA SER A 192 8.44 0.30 0.66
C SER A 192 8.53 -0.65 -0.53
N GLU A 193 7.47 -0.71 -1.32
CA GLU A 193 7.31 -1.51 -2.53
C GLU A 193 8.26 -0.99 -3.62
N LEU A 194 8.32 0.33 -3.81
CA LEU A 194 9.23 0.98 -4.77
C LEU A 194 10.69 0.84 -4.33
N ILE A 195 10.98 0.91 -3.02
CA ILE A 195 12.33 0.63 -2.50
C ILE A 195 12.75 -0.81 -2.82
N GLN A 196 11.84 -1.78 -2.69
CA GLN A 196 12.13 -3.18 -3.00
C GLN A 196 12.30 -3.41 -4.50
N GLN A 197 11.47 -2.78 -5.33
CA GLN A 197 11.61 -2.78 -6.79
C GLN A 197 12.95 -2.17 -7.22
N ASN A 198 13.34 -1.02 -6.64
CA ASN A 198 14.62 -0.37 -6.91
C ASN A 198 15.82 -1.28 -6.61
N LYS A 199 15.78 -2.07 -5.53
CA LYS A 199 16.83 -3.06 -5.25
C LYS A 199 16.98 -4.11 -6.35
N LEU A 200 15.85 -4.58 -6.90
CA LEU A 200 15.84 -5.53 -8.00
C LEU A 200 16.34 -4.90 -9.31
N LEU A 201 15.90 -3.68 -9.63
CA LEU A 201 16.33 -2.93 -10.82
C LEU A 201 17.81 -2.56 -10.78
N LEU A 202 18.33 -2.19 -9.61
CA LEU A 202 19.76 -1.97 -9.40
C LEU A 202 20.54 -3.25 -9.68
N LYS A 203 20.10 -4.38 -9.10
CA LYS A 203 20.76 -5.66 -9.30
C LYS A 203 20.72 -6.14 -10.75
N TYR A 204 19.58 -5.94 -11.41
CA TYR A 204 19.39 -6.21 -12.82
C TYR A 204 20.38 -5.42 -13.68
N SER A 205 20.52 -4.12 -13.41
CA SER A 205 21.43 -3.24 -14.14
C SER A 205 22.91 -3.62 -13.97
N GLU A 206 23.32 -3.97 -12.75
CA GLU A 206 24.67 -4.49 -12.48
C GLU A 206 24.97 -5.78 -13.26
N LEU A 207 24.02 -6.72 -13.28
CA LEU A 207 24.17 -7.97 -14.02
C LEU A 207 24.24 -7.73 -15.53
N ARG A 208 23.45 -6.79 -16.06
CA ARG A 208 23.50 -6.39 -17.47
C ARG A 208 24.85 -5.79 -17.85
N ILE A 209 25.40 -4.88 -17.03
CA ILE A 209 26.76 -4.37 -17.24
C ILE A 209 27.77 -5.51 -17.24
N LYS A 210 27.69 -6.42 -16.27
CA LYS A 210 28.59 -7.58 -16.18
C LYS A 210 28.53 -8.45 -17.44
N ALA A 211 27.33 -8.74 -17.94
CA ALA A 211 27.13 -9.51 -19.17
C ALA A 211 27.80 -8.81 -20.37
N PHE A 212 27.56 -7.51 -20.55
CA PHE A 212 28.15 -6.74 -21.64
C PHE A 212 29.68 -6.62 -21.54
N GLU A 213 30.23 -6.51 -20.33
CA GLU A 213 31.68 -6.51 -20.11
C GLU A 213 32.32 -7.87 -20.44
N LEU A 214 31.66 -8.99 -20.10
CA LEU A 214 32.12 -10.33 -20.48
C LEU A 214 32.07 -10.54 -21.99
N ILE A 215 30.98 -10.11 -22.65
CA ILE A 215 30.88 -10.14 -24.11
C ILE A 215 31.98 -9.29 -24.73
N GLN A 216 32.24 -8.09 -24.20
CA GLN A 216 33.32 -7.23 -24.68
C GLN A 216 34.68 -7.93 -24.59
N LYS A 217 34.98 -8.60 -23.48
CA LYS A 217 36.22 -9.36 -23.29
C LYS A 217 36.33 -10.51 -24.28
N ALA A 218 35.26 -11.28 -24.46
CA ALA A 218 35.21 -12.37 -25.44
C ALA A 218 35.53 -11.88 -26.86
N ILE A 219 34.95 -10.75 -27.28
CA ILE A 219 35.19 -10.15 -28.60
C ILE A 219 36.62 -9.60 -28.73
N LYS A 220 37.15 -8.93 -27.68
CA LYS A 220 38.51 -8.37 -27.68
C LYS A 220 39.60 -9.44 -27.74
N GLU A 221 39.37 -10.57 -27.09
CA GLU A 221 40.32 -11.66 -26.97
C GLU A 221 40.09 -12.78 -27.99
N ASP A 222 39.05 -12.66 -28.82
CA ASP A 222 38.64 -13.64 -29.82
C ASP A 222 38.55 -15.07 -29.24
N THR A 223 37.76 -15.20 -28.16
CA THR A 223 37.70 -16.42 -27.35
C THR A 223 36.29 -16.70 -26.84
N ASP A 224 35.97 -17.97 -26.68
CA ASP A 224 34.73 -18.50 -26.10
C ASP A 224 34.83 -18.79 -24.60
N LYS A 225 35.98 -18.56 -23.97
CA LYS A 225 36.23 -18.94 -22.56
C LYS A 225 35.28 -18.30 -21.54
N TYR A 226 34.60 -17.21 -21.92
CA TYR A 226 33.63 -16.50 -21.07
C TYR A 226 32.18 -16.99 -21.25
N SER A 227 31.90 -17.88 -22.20
CA SER A 227 30.54 -18.37 -22.53
C SER A 227 29.78 -18.87 -21.29
N LEU A 228 30.39 -19.77 -20.51
CA LEU A 228 29.78 -20.31 -19.30
C LEU A 228 29.47 -19.22 -18.25
N GLU A 229 30.30 -18.19 -18.15
CA GLU A 229 30.05 -17.09 -17.20
C GLU A 229 28.92 -16.18 -17.72
N ILE A 230 28.87 -15.92 -19.02
CA ILE A 230 27.80 -15.15 -19.67
C ILE A 230 26.46 -15.87 -19.46
N ASP A 231 26.38 -17.17 -19.72
CA ASP A 231 25.16 -17.97 -19.55
C ASP A 231 24.68 -17.95 -18.09
N ARG A 232 25.62 -18.04 -17.15
CA ARG A 232 25.30 -17.92 -15.72
C ARG A 232 24.73 -16.55 -15.38
N VAL A 233 25.33 -15.46 -15.86
CA VAL A 233 24.85 -14.11 -15.61
C VAL A 233 23.47 -13.89 -16.24
N HIS A 234 23.22 -14.41 -17.46
CA HIS A 234 21.90 -14.35 -18.08
C HIS A 234 20.84 -15.11 -17.26
N LYS A 235 21.18 -16.29 -16.73
CA LYS A 235 20.27 -17.00 -15.83
C LYS A 235 19.95 -16.19 -14.55
N GLU A 236 20.96 -15.56 -13.95
CA GLU A 236 20.76 -14.67 -12.79
C GLU A 236 19.88 -13.46 -13.16
N ILE A 237 19.98 -12.95 -14.39
CA ILE A 237 19.09 -11.90 -14.92
C ILE A 237 17.65 -12.41 -15.00
N ASP A 238 17.42 -13.59 -15.57
CA ASP A 238 16.09 -14.17 -15.71
C ASP A 238 15.41 -14.36 -14.34
N GLU A 239 16.16 -14.83 -13.33
CA GLU A 239 15.68 -14.96 -11.94
C GLU A 239 15.31 -13.61 -11.28
N ILE A 240 15.92 -12.50 -11.72
CA ILE A 240 15.54 -11.16 -11.26
C ILE A 240 14.31 -10.66 -12.00
N LEU A 241 14.22 -10.89 -13.31
CA LEU A 241 13.04 -10.53 -14.11
C LEU A 241 11.78 -11.27 -13.65
N GLU A 242 11.89 -12.53 -13.23
CA GLU A 242 10.78 -13.27 -12.61
C GLU A 242 10.26 -12.64 -11.31
N LYS A 243 11.10 -11.87 -10.60
CA LYS A 243 10.71 -11.16 -9.36
C LYS A 243 10.17 -9.75 -9.62
N LEU A 244 10.45 -9.20 -10.80
CA LEU A 244 9.97 -7.89 -11.23
C LEU A 244 8.60 -7.96 -11.93
N ASN A 245 8.21 -9.15 -12.42
CA ASN A 245 6.90 -9.45 -13.01
C ASN A 245 5.93 -10.02 -11.97
#